data_AF-A0A953PAS3-F1
#
_entry.id   AF-A0A953PAS3-F1
#
_cell.length_a   1.000
_cell.length_b   1.000
_cell.length_c   1.000
_cell.angle_alpha   90.00
_cell.angle_beta   90.00
_cell.angle_gamma   90.00
#
_symmetry.space_group_name_H-M   'P 1'
#
loop_
_entity.id
_entity.type
_entity.pdbx_description
1 polymer ?
#
loop_
_entity_poly.entity_id
_entity_poly.type
_entity_poly.pdbx_seq_one_letter_code
_entity_poly.pdbx_strand_id
1 'polypeptide(L)'
;MKAGVAAIVVMLLTVVLIVHSPVPAIAQTRPSLTTDQALYTLRDKQVLLQGDGYAPRRQYAIWLQTPLDNTTRDSGFTFTTTDNGQVPPATSLAIESSLPFGTYLVSISNSTRSDAAVARAHYGIWGTDKYVYQRTDVVQARGGGVLPKASLKVTIRDPTAAFVYDSTIAANETGSFLATWKIPPDAITESYTVFIDGVGTYDSP
;
A
#
# COMPACT_ATOMS: atom_id res chain seq x y z
N MET A 1 -15.30 -11.38 73.63
CA MET A 1 -14.59 -10.90 72.42
C MET A 1 -15.64 -10.51 71.39
N LYS A 2 -15.56 -9.29 70.85
CA LYS A 2 -16.66 -8.58 70.17
C LYS A 2 -16.78 -8.97 68.69
N ALA A 3 -17.90 -9.60 68.31
CA ALA A 3 -18.23 -9.98 66.93
C ALA A 3 -18.39 -8.79 65.95
N GLY A 4 -18.53 -7.56 66.45
CA GLY A 4 -18.74 -6.36 65.61
C GLY A 4 -17.49 -5.84 64.88
N VAL A 5 -16.28 -6.18 65.34
CA VAL A 5 -15.04 -5.69 64.72
C VAL A 5 -14.66 -6.51 63.49
N ALA A 6 -14.94 -7.81 63.49
CA ALA A 6 -14.66 -8.69 62.36
C ALA A 6 -15.53 -8.34 61.12
N ALA A 7 -16.78 -7.95 61.31
CA ALA A 7 -17.67 -7.59 60.21
C ALA A 7 -17.23 -6.31 59.47
N ILE A 8 -16.68 -5.33 60.19
CA ILE A 8 -16.22 -4.05 59.62
C ILE A 8 -14.92 -4.23 58.81
N VAL A 9 -14.01 -5.09 59.29
CA VAL A 9 -12.74 -5.36 58.59
C VAL A 9 -12.96 -6.13 57.28
N VAL A 10 -13.93 -7.07 57.26
CA VAL A 10 -14.28 -7.80 56.04
C VAL A 10 -14.97 -6.90 55.00
N MET A 11 -15.79 -5.95 55.46
CA MET A 11 -16.47 -5.00 54.56
C MET A 11 -15.52 -3.94 53.96
N LEU A 12 -14.45 -3.56 54.68
CA LEU A 12 -13.42 -2.66 54.16
C LEU A 12 -12.48 -3.36 53.15
N LEU A 13 -12.20 -4.65 53.33
CA LEU A 13 -11.38 -5.42 52.39
C LEU A 13 -12.09 -5.68 51.04
N THR A 14 -13.42 -5.85 51.03
CA THR A 14 -14.19 -6.02 49.79
C THR A 14 -14.30 -4.73 48.99
N VAL A 15 -14.31 -3.55 49.62
CA VAL A 15 -14.34 -2.26 48.92
C VAL A 15 -12.98 -1.93 48.27
N VAL A 16 -11.85 -2.28 48.91
CA VAL A 16 -10.51 -2.01 48.35
C VAL A 16 -10.20 -2.90 47.13
N LEU A 17 -10.75 -4.12 47.06
CA LEU A 17 -10.55 -5.02 45.93
C LEU A 17 -11.32 -4.63 44.66
N ILE A 18 -12.42 -3.89 44.77
CA ILE A 18 -13.20 -3.45 43.60
C ILE A 18 -12.51 -2.28 42.88
N VAL A 19 -11.73 -1.46 43.59
CA VAL A 19 -11.04 -0.27 43.03
C VAL A 19 -9.79 -0.63 42.22
N HIS A 20 -9.27 -1.86 42.34
CA HIS A 20 -8.08 -2.33 41.61
C HIS A 20 -8.39 -3.32 40.50
N SER A 21 -9.63 -3.33 39.99
CA SER A 21 -9.92 -4.07 38.75
C SER A 21 -9.14 -3.39 37.62
N PRO A 22 -8.14 -4.04 36.98
CA PRO A 22 -7.58 -3.49 35.76
C PRO A 22 -8.74 -3.36 34.77
N VAL A 23 -9.02 -2.13 34.34
CA VAL A 23 -9.95 -1.89 33.23
C VAL A 23 -9.52 -2.84 32.12
N PRO A 24 -10.42 -3.68 31.57
CA PRO A 24 -10.04 -4.55 30.47
C PRO A 24 -9.54 -3.64 29.35
N ALA A 25 -8.22 -3.66 29.13
CA ALA A 25 -7.62 -3.03 27.98
C ALA A 25 -8.17 -3.81 26.79
N ILE A 26 -9.16 -3.23 26.11
CA ILE A 26 -9.59 -3.70 24.81
C ILE A 26 -8.31 -3.72 23.98
N ALA A 27 -7.89 -4.91 23.55
CA ALA A 27 -6.73 -5.05 22.68
C ALA A 27 -7.03 -4.26 21.41
N GLN A 28 -6.49 -3.05 21.33
CA GLN A 28 -6.67 -2.21 20.15
C GLN A 28 -5.94 -2.92 19.01
N THR A 29 -6.68 -3.34 17.99
CA THR A 29 -6.11 -3.92 16.78
C THR A 29 -5.07 -2.93 16.24
N ARG A 30 -3.89 -3.46 15.91
CA ARG A 30 -2.82 -2.64 15.35
C ARG A 30 -3.35 -1.99 14.06
N PRO A 31 -3.17 -0.66 13.88
CA PRO A 31 -3.61 0.01 12.67
C PRO A 31 -3.08 -0.69 11.41
N SER A 32 -3.97 -0.91 10.45
CA SER A 32 -3.67 -1.54 9.16
C SER A 32 -3.82 -0.52 8.04
N LEU A 33 -3.02 -0.66 6.98
CA LEU A 33 -3.16 0.11 5.76
C LEU A 33 -2.95 -0.82 4.58
N THR A 34 -3.82 -0.73 3.60
CA THR A 34 -3.71 -1.40 2.30
C THR A 34 -4.17 -0.45 1.21
N THR A 35 -3.82 -0.78 -0.02
CA THR A 35 -4.36 -0.15 -1.22
C THR A 35 -5.36 -1.10 -1.89
N ASP A 36 -6.29 -0.58 -2.69
CA ASP A 36 -7.26 -1.43 -3.41
C ASP A 36 -6.62 -2.33 -4.47
N GLN A 37 -5.46 -1.93 -4.98
CA GLN A 37 -4.63 -2.70 -5.89
C GLN A 37 -3.16 -2.57 -5.50
N ALA A 38 -2.35 -3.57 -5.79
CA ALA A 38 -0.92 -3.48 -5.55
C ALA A 38 -0.16 -2.79 -6.69
N LEU A 39 -0.69 -2.85 -7.92
CA LEU A 39 -0.07 -2.32 -9.12
C LEU A 39 -1.07 -1.45 -9.87
N TYR A 40 -0.66 -0.23 -10.17
CA TYR A 40 -1.43 0.76 -10.92
C TYR A 40 -0.69 1.16 -12.19
N THR A 41 -1.42 1.76 -13.10
CA THR A 41 -0.92 2.46 -14.27
C THR A 41 -1.31 3.94 -14.20
N LEU A 42 -0.77 4.77 -15.08
CA LEU A 42 -1.19 6.18 -15.21
C LEU A 42 -2.65 6.35 -15.70
N ARG A 43 -3.32 5.24 -16.05
CA ARG A 43 -4.73 5.23 -16.46
C ARG A 43 -5.68 5.16 -15.28
N ASP A 44 -5.27 4.62 -14.13
CA ASP A 44 -6.14 4.35 -12.98
C ASP A 44 -6.52 5.62 -12.19
N LYS A 45 -5.82 6.74 -12.42
CA LYS A 45 -6.07 8.10 -11.87
C LYS A 45 -5.97 8.27 -10.37
N GLN A 46 -6.14 7.22 -9.58
CA GLN A 46 -6.02 7.29 -8.12
C GLN A 46 -5.67 5.94 -7.50
N VAL A 47 -5.05 6.01 -6.33
CA VAL A 47 -4.81 4.89 -5.40
C VAL A 47 -5.80 5.02 -4.26
N LEU A 48 -6.68 4.04 -4.05
CA LEU A 48 -7.61 4.07 -2.92
C LEU A 48 -6.95 3.46 -1.68
N LEU A 49 -7.07 4.15 -0.55
CA LEU A 49 -6.52 3.70 0.73
C LEU A 49 -7.61 3.05 1.58
N GLN A 50 -7.27 1.91 2.18
CA GLN A 50 -8.15 1.14 3.05
C GLN A 50 -7.40 0.78 4.33
N GLY A 51 -8.11 0.66 5.45
CA GLY A 51 -7.48 0.32 6.72
C GLY A 51 -8.41 0.43 7.91
N ASP A 52 -8.02 -0.20 9.01
CA ASP A 52 -8.75 -0.25 10.28
C ASP A 52 -7.78 -0.20 11.49
N GLY A 53 -8.32 -0.27 12.72
CA GLY A 53 -7.53 -0.30 13.95
C GLY A 53 -7.06 1.08 14.45
N TYR A 54 -7.46 2.17 13.78
CA TYR A 54 -7.13 3.53 14.18
C TYR A 54 -8.02 4.01 15.34
N ALA A 55 -7.56 5.01 16.09
CA ALA A 55 -8.43 5.68 17.06
C ALA A 55 -9.62 6.36 16.34
N PRO A 56 -10.90 6.10 16.74
CA PRO A 56 -12.08 6.67 16.11
C PRO A 56 -12.11 8.20 16.07
N ARG A 57 -12.73 8.77 15.03
CA ARG A 57 -12.91 10.23 14.84
C ARG A 57 -11.62 11.05 14.98
N ARG A 58 -10.46 10.44 14.75
CA ARG A 58 -9.16 11.11 14.85
C ARG A 58 -8.64 11.46 13.46
N GLN A 59 -8.02 12.62 13.35
CA GLN A 59 -7.34 13.05 12.13
C GLN A 59 -5.94 12.44 12.04
N TYR A 60 -5.58 11.98 10.85
CA TYR A 60 -4.25 11.49 10.50
C TYR A 60 -3.74 12.17 9.23
N ALA A 61 -2.42 12.27 9.12
CA ALA A 61 -1.73 12.80 7.94
C ALA A 61 -1.21 11.66 7.06
N ILE A 62 -1.26 11.85 5.76
CA ILE A 62 -0.70 10.91 4.78
C ILE A 62 0.69 11.40 4.37
N TRP A 63 1.67 10.52 4.46
CA TRP A 63 3.04 10.74 4.02
C TRP A 63 3.35 9.82 2.85
N LEU A 64 4.11 10.32 1.88
CA LEU A 64 4.44 9.60 0.66
C LEU A 64 5.95 9.59 0.44
N GLN A 65 6.49 8.42 0.12
CA GLN A 65 7.82 8.28 -0.47
C GLN A 65 7.64 7.83 -1.92
N THR A 66 8.16 8.64 -2.85
CA THR A 66 8.18 8.29 -4.27
C THR A 66 9.37 7.37 -4.59
N PRO A 67 9.37 6.69 -5.76
CA PRO A 67 10.50 5.86 -6.19
C PRO A 67 11.85 6.61 -6.27
N LEU A 68 11.80 7.94 -6.37
CA LEU A 68 12.99 8.80 -6.47
C LEU A 68 13.44 9.35 -5.11
N ASP A 69 12.61 9.20 -4.08
CA ASP A 69 12.87 9.70 -2.74
C ASP A 69 13.47 8.62 -1.84
N ASN A 70 14.43 9.02 -1.01
CA ASN A 70 15.00 8.16 0.03
C ASN A 70 14.22 8.22 1.36
N THR A 71 13.27 9.16 1.47
CA THR A 71 12.51 9.43 2.70
C THR A 71 11.08 9.84 2.35
N THR A 72 10.13 9.52 3.22
CA THR A 72 8.75 10.01 3.14
C THR A 72 8.68 11.53 3.29
N ARG A 73 7.77 12.16 2.54
CA ARG A 73 7.44 13.58 2.63
C ARG A 73 5.96 13.74 2.95
N ASP A 74 5.60 14.85 3.59
CA ASP A 74 4.20 15.18 3.83
C ASP A 74 3.51 15.36 2.47
N SER A 75 2.41 14.64 2.27
CA SER A 75 1.62 14.76 1.04
C SER A 75 0.70 15.99 1.06
N GLY A 76 0.51 16.62 2.23
CA GLY A 76 -0.48 17.67 2.46
C GLY A 76 -1.90 17.14 2.64
N PHE A 77 -2.13 15.84 2.47
CA PHE A 77 -3.43 15.20 2.66
C PHE A 77 -3.62 14.71 4.09
N THR A 78 -4.84 14.89 4.59
CA THR A 78 -5.27 14.33 5.88
C THR A 78 -6.64 13.70 5.73
N PHE A 79 -6.97 12.76 6.61
CA PHE A 79 -8.31 12.22 6.72
C PHE A 79 -8.70 12.07 8.18
N THR A 80 -10.00 12.04 8.44
CA THR A 80 -10.55 11.72 9.77
C THR A 80 -11.16 10.33 9.71
N THR A 81 -10.75 9.45 10.61
CA THR A 81 -11.26 8.07 10.65
C THR A 81 -12.74 8.01 11.00
N THR A 82 -13.42 6.94 10.59
CA THR A 82 -14.82 6.67 10.95
C THR A 82 -15.00 6.43 12.46
N ASP A 83 -16.25 6.28 12.90
CA ASP A 83 -16.62 5.93 14.27
C ASP A 83 -16.08 4.57 14.71
N ASN A 84 -15.76 3.70 13.75
CA ASN A 84 -15.16 2.39 14.00
C ASN A 84 -13.64 2.39 13.87
N GLY A 85 -13.01 3.56 13.70
CA GLY A 85 -11.55 3.64 13.54
C GLY A 85 -11.06 3.15 12.18
N GLN A 86 -11.87 3.31 11.12
CA GLN A 86 -11.51 2.92 9.75
C GLN A 86 -11.09 4.12 8.91
N VAL A 87 -10.28 3.88 7.89
CA VAL A 87 -9.99 4.85 6.82
C VAL A 87 -11.29 5.09 6.03
N PRO A 88 -11.71 6.34 5.78
CA PRO A 88 -12.93 6.63 5.01
C PRO A 88 -12.86 6.07 3.58
N PRO A 89 -13.97 5.52 3.02
CA PRO A 89 -13.99 4.85 1.71
C PRO A 89 -13.57 5.69 0.48
N ALA A 90 -13.47 7.01 0.62
CA ALA A 90 -13.06 7.94 -0.45
C ALA A 90 -11.65 8.51 -0.25
N THR A 91 -10.88 7.98 0.70
CA THR A 91 -9.51 8.42 0.95
C THR A 91 -8.62 7.91 -0.19
N SER A 92 -8.07 8.81 -0.99
CA SER A 92 -7.28 8.43 -2.16
C SER A 92 -6.10 9.36 -2.40
N LEU A 93 -5.12 8.85 -3.15
CA LEU A 93 -3.98 9.60 -3.67
C LEU A 93 -4.10 9.71 -5.19
N ALA A 94 -3.91 10.91 -5.74
CA ALA A 94 -3.98 11.11 -7.18
C ALA A 94 -2.79 10.47 -7.91
N ILE A 95 -3.06 9.87 -9.06
CA ILE A 95 -2.05 9.38 -10.01
C ILE A 95 -1.95 10.39 -11.16
N GLU A 96 -0.97 11.29 -11.07
CA GLU A 96 -0.67 12.25 -12.13
C GLU A 96 0.17 11.62 -13.24
N SER A 97 0.03 12.11 -14.48
CA SER A 97 0.78 11.60 -15.64
C SER A 97 2.29 11.85 -15.56
N SER A 98 2.73 12.74 -14.67
CA SER A 98 4.12 13.09 -14.40
C SER A 98 4.79 12.17 -13.38
N LEU A 99 4.02 11.31 -12.70
CA LEU A 99 4.54 10.45 -11.64
C LEU A 99 5.54 9.43 -12.20
N PRO A 100 6.71 9.25 -11.55
CA PRO A 100 7.66 8.23 -11.94
C PRO A 100 7.10 6.81 -11.73
N PHE A 101 7.47 5.89 -12.62
CA PHE A 101 7.22 4.47 -12.41
C PHE A 101 8.11 3.91 -11.30
N GLY A 102 7.60 2.97 -10.52
CA GLY A 102 8.33 2.34 -9.43
C GLY A 102 7.44 2.01 -8.23
N THR A 103 8.10 1.71 -7.12
CA THR A 103 7.46 1.39 -5.84
C THR A 103 7.29 2.67 -5.02
N TYR A 104 6.07 2.93 -4.57
CA TYR A 104 5.71 3.99 -3.64
C TYR A 104 5.49 3.39 -2.26
N LEU A 105 5.79 4.17 -1.22
CA LEU A 105 5.41 3.88 0.16
C LEU A 105 4.47 4.97 0.65
N VAL A 106 3.29 4.57 1.12
CA VAL A 106 2.34 5.39 1.86
C VAL A 106 2.47 5.09 3.33
N SER A 107 2.53 6.14 4.14
CA SER A 107 2.53 6.07 5.58
C SER A 107 1.39 6.91 6.16
N ILE A 108 0.68 6.37 7.13
CA ILE A 108 -0.28 7.13 7.93
C ILE A 108 0.40 7.57 9.21
N SER A 109 0.45 8.87 9.47
CA SER A 109 1.08 9.47 10.65
C SER A 109 0.06 10.19 11.53
N ASN A 110 0.32 10.19 12.83
CA ASN A 110 -0.43 11.02 13.80
C ASN A 110 0.08 12.48 13.88
N SER A 111 1.03 12.84 13.01
CA SER A 111 1.73 14.13 12.98
C SER A 111 1.85 14.63 11.54
N THR A 112 1.63 15.93 11.35
CA THR A 112 1.91 16.66 10.09
C THR A 112 3.33 17.21 10.03
N ARG A 113 4.12 17.08 11.10
CA ARG A 113 5.49 17.63 11.17
C ARG A 113 6.57 16.58 10.90
N SER A 114 6.25 15.32 11.11
CA SER A 114 7.16 14.19 10.95
C SER A 114 6.37 12.92 10.66
N ASP A 115 6.92 12.02 9.86
CA ASP A 115 6.35 10.69 9.67
C ASP A 115 6.55 9.84 10.94
N ALA A 116 5.54 9.83 11.81
CA ALA A 116 5.43 8.96 12.98
C ALA A 116 4.49 7.79 12.63
N ALA A 117 4.82 7.11 11.52
CA ALA A 117 4.05 6.04 10.90
C ALA A 117 3.38 5.10 11.90
N VAL A 118 2.05 5.06 11.90
CA VAL A 118 1.25 4.08 12.65
C VAL A 118 0.84 2.89 11.78
N ALA A 119 0.79 3.08 10.47
CA ALA A 119 0.56 2.05 9.46
C ALA A 119 1.22 2.44 8.15
N ARG A 120 1.58 1.45 7.34
CA ARG A 120 2.26 1.61 6.06
C ARG A 120 1.72 0.64 5.03
N ALA A 121 1.75 1.07 3.77
CA ALA A 121 1.43 0.24 2.61
C ALA A 121 2.27 0.69 1.42
N HIS A 122 2.59 -0.23 0.54
CA HIS A 122 3.31 -0.02 -0.69
C HIS A 122 2.40 -0.31 -1.87
N TYR A 123 2.61 0.46 -2.93
CA TYR A 123 1.98 0.21 -4.22
C TYR A 123 2.96 0.50 -5.35
N GLY A 124 2.69 -0.08 -6.51
CA GLY A 124 3.46 0.11 -7.71
C GLY A 124 2.76 1.00 -8.71
N ILE A 125 3.50 1.86 -9.40
CA ILE A 125 3.06 2.41 -10.69
C ILE A 125 3.94 1.80 -11.76
N TRP A 126 3.32 1.22 -12.78
CA TRP A 126 4.00 0.64 -13.92
C TRP A 126 3.43 1.15 -15.25
N GLY A 127 4.24 0.97 -16.28
CA GLY A 127 3.86 1.30 -17.64
C GLY A 127 4.99 1.02 -18.61
N THR A 128 4.79 1.46 -19.84
CA THR A 128 5.80 1.41 -20.87
C THR A 128 6.48 2.78 -21.03
N ASP A 129 7.69 2.84 -21.58
CA ASP A 129 8.45 4.10 -21.71
C ASP A 129 7.83 5.11 -22.69
N LYS A 130 7.02 4.64 -23.63
CA LYS A 130 6.30 5.42 -24.65
C LYS A 130 4.87 4.93 -24.83
N TYR A 131 4.01 5.81 -25.35
CA TYR A 131 2.62 5.49 -25.70
C TYR A 131 2.47 4.85 -27.08
N VAL A 132 3.39 5.13 -28.01
CA VAL A 132 3.36 4.66 -29.39
C VAL A 132 4.75 4.17 -29.76
N TYR A 133 4.80 3.03 -30.44
CA TYR A 133 6.03 2.41 -30.91
C TYR A 133 5.94 2.14 -32.40
N GLN A 134 7.10 2.12 -33.06
CA GLN A 134 7.26 1.64 -34.41
C GLN A 134 7.84 0.23 -34.42
N ARG A 135 7.71 -0.47 -35.55
CA ARG A 135 8.43 -1.72 -35.76
C ARG A 135 9.92 -1.52 -35.50
N THR A 136 10.57 -2.54 -34.98
CA THR A 136 11.99 -2.52 -34.58
C THR A 136 12.34 -1.67 -33.35
N ASP A 137 11.40 -0.87 -32.83
CA ASP A 137 11.58 -0.21 -31.54
C ASP A 137 11.72 -1.24 -30.41
N VAL A 138 12.33 -0.79 -29.32
CA VAL A 138 12.39 -1.52 -28.06
C VAL A 138 11.36 -0.95 -27.12
N VAL A 139 10.41 -1.80 -26.71
CA VAL A 139 9.46 -1.52 -25.63
C VAL A 139 10.15 -1.78 -24.31
N GLN A 140 10.12 -0.81 -23.40
CA GLN A 140 10.55 -0.98 -22.02
C GLN A 140 9.34 -0.94 -21.10
N ALA A 141 8.93 -2.10 -20.58
CA ALA A 141 7.93 -2.20 -19.53
C ALA A 141 8.62 -2.13 -18.17
N ARG A 142 8.31 -1.10 -17.37
CA ARG A 142 8.97 -0.85 -16.08
C ARG A 142 7.98 -0.38 -15.02
N GLY A 143 8.29 -0.66 -13.77
CA GLY A 143 7.41 -0.33 -12.65
C GLY A 143 7.97 -0.76 -11.31
N GLY A 144 7.12 -0.79 -10.29
CA GLY A 144 7.44 -1.36 -8.98
C GLY A 144 6.22 -1.88 -8.25
N GLY A 145 6.25 -1.99 -6.92
CA GLY A 145 5.19 -2.57 -6.09
C GLY A 145 5.22 -4.09 -5.95
N VAL A 146 6.17 -4.76 -6.61
CA VAL A 146 6.38 -6.21 -6.52
C VAL A 146 7.18 -6.53 -5.26
N LEU A 147 6.99 -7.72 -4.69
CA LEU A 147 7.84 -8.21 -3.60
C LEU A 147 9.33 -8.10 -3.97
N PRO A 148 10.18 -7.45 -3.16
CA PRO A 148 11.61 -7.33 -3.45
C PRO A 148 12.26 -8.69 -3.67
N LYS A 149 13.12 -8.77 -4.71
CA LYS A 149 13.84 -9.99 -5.12
C LYS A 149 12.93 -11.15 -5.56
N ALA A 150 11.62 -10.94 -5.70
CA ALA A 150 10.69 -11.94 -6.21
C ALA A 150 10.67 -11.99 -7.74
N SER A 151 10.21 -13.10 -8.28
CA SER A 151 9.98 -13.24 -9.72
C SER A 151 8.61 -12.70 -10.12
N LEU A 152 8.57 -12.06 -11.28
CA LEU A 152 7.35 -11.67 -11.98
C LEU A 152 7.42 -12.08 -13.45
N LYS A 153 6.25 -12.31 -14.03
CA LYS A 153 6.05 -12.64 -15.43
C LYS A 153 5.55 -11.40 -16.17
N VAL A 154 6.22 -11.07 -17.26
CA VAL A 154 5.82 -10.01 -18.19
C VAL A 154 5.42 -10.68 -19.50
N THR A 155 4.18 -10.49 -19.93
CA THR A 155 3.72 -10.99 -21.22
C THR A 155 3.17 -9.86 -22.09
N ILE A 156 3.37 -9.99 -23.41
CA ILE A 156 2.80 -9.06 -24.38
C ILE A 156 1.96 -9.86 -25.35
N ARG A 157 0.71 -9.44 -25.53
CA ARG A 157 -0.21 -9.97 -26.53
C ARG A 157 -0.36 -9.00 -27.68
N ASP A 158 -0.36 -9.57 -28.87
CA ASP A 158 -0.66 -8.84 -30.09
C ASP A 158 -2.17 -8.55 -30.24
N PRO A 159 -2.57 -7.79 -31.27
CA PRO A 159 -3.97 -7.46 -31.53
C PRO A 159 -4.88 -8.68 -31.76
N THR A 160 -4.30 -9.83 -32.12
CA THR A 160 -5.02 -11.11 -32.28
C THR A 160 -5.08 -11.93 -30.98
N ALA A 161 -4.64 -11.33 -29.87
CA ALA A 161 -4.50 -11.93 -28.54
C ALA A 161 -3.45 -13.05 -28.45
N ALA A 162 -2.59 -13.21 -29.46
CA ALA A 162 -1.48 -14.16 -29.43
C ALA A 162 -0.33 -13.62 -28.56
N PHE A 163 0.31 -14.48 -27.78
CA PHE A 163 1.49 -14.11 -27.00
C PHE A 163 2.70 -13.95 -27.93
N VAL A 164 3.25 -12.74 -28.00
CA VAL A 164 4.43 -12.39 -28.80
C VAL A 164 5.67 -12.13 -27.95
N TYR A 165 5.49 -12.01 -26.64
CA TYR A 165 6.56 -11.93 -25.66
C TYR A 165 6.10 -12.59 -24.36
N ASP A 166 6.97 -13.41 -23.78
CA ASP A 166 6.78 -14.06 -22.50
C ASP A 166 8.15 -14.13 -21.81
N SER A 167 8.30 -13.40 -20.70
CA SER A 167 9.55 -13.39 -19.94
C SER A 167 9.28 -13.40 -18.45
N THR A 168 10.10 -14.15 -17.72
CA THR A 168 10.15 -14.11 -16.26
C THR A 168 11.37 -13.31 -15.85
N ILE A 169 11.16 -12.25 -15.08
CA ILE A 169 12.21 -11.37 -14.57
C ILE A 169 12.14 -11.30 -13.04
N ALA A 170 13.21 -10.82 -12.40
CA ALA A 170 13.23 -10.59 -10.97
C ALA A 170 13.07 -9.09 -10.66
N ALA A 171 12.30 -8.77 -9.63
CA ALA A 171 12.29 -7.44 -9.05
C ALA A 171 13.60 -7.18 -8.31
N ASN A 172 14.04 -5.92 -8.29
CA ASN A 172 15.22 -5.49 -7.55
C ASN A 172 14.95 -5.39 -6.03
N GLU A 173 15.88 -4.80 -5.28
CA GLU A 173 15.78 -4.64 -3.83
C GLU A 173 14.66 -3.68 -3.38
N THR A 174 14.17 -2.83 -4.28
CA THR A 174 13.08 -1.89 -4.03
C THR A 174 11.75 -2.40 -4.58
N GLY A 175 11.67 -3.64 -5.06
CA GLY A 175 10.44 -4.17 -5.68
C GLY A 175 10.16 -3.61 -7.08
N SER A 176 11.15 -2.97 -7.71
CA SER A 176 11.08 -2.40 -9.05
C SER A 176 11.59 -3.36 -10.12
N PHE A 177 11.08 -3.24 -11.34
CA PHE A 177 11.39 -4.16 -12.44
C PHE A 177 11.54 -3.44 -13.79
N LEU A 178 12.21 -4.11 -14.73
CA LEU A 178 12.37 -3.69 -16.12
C LEU A 178 12.37 -4.92 -17.03
N ALA A 179 11.43 -4.96 -17.98
CA ALA A 179 11.39 -5.89 -19.09
C ALA A 179 11.60 -5.13 -20.39
N THR A 180 12.35 -5.74 -21.32
CA THR A 180 12.62 -5.15 -22.63
C THR A 180 12.23 -6.12 -23.73
N TRP A 181 11.45 -5.65 -24.70
CA TRP A 181 11.04 -6.42 -25.87
C TRP A 181 11.32 -5.63 -27.15
N LYS A 182 11.98 -6.25 -28.12
CA LYS A 182 12.21 -5.66 -29.43
C LYS A 182 11.08 -6.06 -30.38
N ILE A 183 10.36 -5.07 -30.91
CA ILE A 183 9.24 -5.30 -31.82
C ILE A 183 9.76 -5.89 -33.14
N PRO A 184 9.24 -7.05 -33.61
CA PRO A 184 9.61 -7.62 -34.89
C PRO A 184 9.32 -6.69 -36.08
N PRO A 185 10.10 -6.75 -37.18
CA PRO A 185 9.87 -5.93 -38.36
C PRO A 185 8.55 -6.26 -39.09
N ASP A 186 8.00 -7.44 -38.88
CA ASP A 186 6.74 -7.94 -39.44
C ASP A 186 5.55 -7.85 -38.46
N ALA A 187 5.74 -7.20 -37.30
CA ALA A 187 4.70 -7.05 -36.29
C ALA A 187 3.44 -6.34 -36.84
N ILE A 188 2.27 -6.79 -36.39
CA ILE A 188 0.97 -6.20 -36.71
C ILE A 188 0.94 -4.77 -36.17
N THR A 189 0.45 -3.80 -36.95
CA THR A 189 0.31 -2.39 -36.54
C THR A 189 -1.05 -2.16 -35.93
N GLU A 190 -1.19 -2.34 -34.64
CA GLU A 190 -2.40 -2.05 -33.87
C GLU A 190 -2.04 -2.02 -32.36
N SER A 191 -3.04 -2.01 -31.48
CA SER A 191 -2.85 -2.02 -30.03
C SER A 191 -2.39 -3.38 -29.49
N TYR A 192 -1.30 -3.37 -28.72
CA TYR A 192 -0.80 -4.52 -27.97
C TYR A 192 -1.20 -4.39 -26.50
N THR A 193 -1.36 -5.52 -25.81
CA THR A 193 -1.65 -5.55 -24.37
C THR A 193 -0.46 -6.10 -23.61
N VAL A 194 0.00 -5.39 -22.58
CA VAL A 194 1.06 -5.82 -21.69
C VAL A 194 0.44 -6.30 -20.37
N PHE A 195 0.88 -7.44 -19.86
CA PHE A 195 0.46 -8.00 -18.57
C PHE A 195 1.68 -8.15 -17.66
N ILE A 196 1.45 -7.86 -16.38
CA ILE A 196 2.42 -8.03 -15.29
C ILE A 196 1.77 -8.93 -14.25
N ASP A 197 2.30 -10.15 -14.09
CA ASP A 197 1.81 -11.14 -13.13
C ASP A 197 2.94 -11.49 -12.14
N GLY A 198 2.69 -11.53 -10.84
CA GLY A 198 3.73 -11.77 -9.82
C GLY A 198 3.30 -12.77 -8.76
N VAL A 199 4.28 -13.30 -8.01
CA VAL A 199 4.04 -14.26 -6.91
C VAL A 199 3.68 -13.56 -5.59
N GLY A 200 3.86 -12.25 -5.49
CA GLY A 200 3.56 -11.47 -4.29
C GLY A 200 3.72 -9.97 -4.53
N THR A 201 3.15 -9.19 -3.61
CA THR A 201 3.24 -7.72 -3.59
C THR A 201 4.19 -7.31 -2.48
N TYR A 202 4.66 -6.07 -2.50
CA TYR A 202 5.69 -5.62 -1.54
C TYR A 202 5.32 -5.92 -0.07
N ASP A 203 4.05 -5.77 0.31
CA ASP A 203 3.58 -6.03 1.69
C ASP A 203 2.96 -7.43 1.91
N SER A 204 2.76 -8.21 0.84
CA SER A 204 2.11 -9.52 0.91
C SER A 204 2.87 -10.53 0.06
N PRO A 205 3.80 -11.29 0.67
CA PRO A 205 4.66 -12.23 -0.04
C PRO A 205 3.92 -13.45 -0.59
#